data_AF-A0A968Y3J2-F1
#
_entry.id   AF-A0A968Y3J2-F1
#
_cell.length_a   1.000
_cell.length_b   1.000
_cell.length_c   1.000
_cell.angle_alpha   90.00
_cell.angle_beta   90.00
_cell.angle_gamma   90.00
#
_symmetry.space_group_name_H-M   'P 1'
#
loop_
_entity.id
_entity.type
_entity.pdbx_description
1 polymer ?
#
loop_
_entity_poly.entity_id
_entity_poly.type
_entity_poly.pdbx_seq_one_letter_code
_entity_poly.pdbx_strand_id
1 'polypeptide(L)' 'MEPEEFLKYWAVNYEELAELCGRSKSTIAHWFSQGEHRREPSEADKRRLAEIHALWTQFENEPAHLREIWARKRQRQRRD' A
#
# COMPACT_ATOMS: atom_id res chain seq x y z
N MET A 1 8.92 0.29 5.89
CA MET A 1 7.65 0.54 6.58
C MET A 1 7.25 -0.75 7.26
N GLU A 2 7.03 -0.73 8.57
CA GLU A 2 6.64 -1.94 9.28
C GLU A 2 5.15 -2.26 9.04
N PRO A 3 4.75 -3.55 8.97
CA PRO A 3 3.36 -3.93 8.71
C PRO A 3 2.35 -3.38 9.75
N GLU A 4 2.75 -3.30 11.02
CA GLU A 4 1.91 -2.75 12.11
C GLU A 4 1.63 -1.25 11.88
N GLU A 5 2.65 -0.50 11.49
CA GLU A 5 2.51 0.92 11.17
C GLU A 5 1.63 1.12 9.94
N PHE A 6 1.82 0.29 8.90
CA PHE A 6 1.05 0.34 7.67
C PHE A 6 -0.44 0.08 7.89
N LEU A 7 -0.78 -0.99 8.64
CA LEU A 7 -2.16 -1.29 9.02
C LEU A 7 -2.82 -0.10 9.71
N LYS A 8 -2.13 0.48 10.69
CA LYS A 8 -2.67 1.58 11.49
C LYS A 8 -2.84 2.86 10.67
N TYR A 9 -1.85 3.21 9.86
CA TYR A 9 -1.85 4.45 9.09
C TYR A 9 -2.92 4.43 8.00
N TRP A 10 -3.00 3.35 7.23
CA TRP A 10 -3.91 3.24 6.09
C TRP A 10 -5.25 2.60 6.42
N ALA A 11 -5.46 2.18 7.67
CA ALA A 11 -6.65 1.49 8.15
C ALA A 11 -7.03 0.25 7.29
N VAL A 12 -6.05 -0.42 6.70
CA VAL A 12 -6.28 -1.64 5.92
C VAL A 12 -6.44 -2.85 6.84
N ASN A 13 -7.08 -3.90 6.34
CA ASN A 13 -7.24 -5.17 7.05
C ASN A 13 -6.21 -6.22 6.58
N TYR A 14 -6.20 -7.42 7.20
CA TYR A 14 -5.20 -8.46 6.89
C TYR A 14 -5.34 -9.05 5.48
N GLU A 15 -6.54 -8.98 4.88
CA GLU A 15 -6.81 -9.46 3.53
C GLU A 15 -6.24 -8.49 2.50
N GLU A 16 -6.52 -7.20 2.66
CA GLU A 16 -5.92 -6.14 1.84
C GLU A 16 -4.40 -6.14 1.97
N LEU A 17 -3.87 -6.28 3.19
CA LEU A 17 -2.42 -6.36 3.41
C LEU A 17 -1.79 -7.58 2.72
N ALA A 18 -2.50 -8.71 2.70
CA ALA A 18 -2.07 -9.92 1.99
C ALA A 18 -2.01 -9.67 0.48
N GLU A 19 -3.04 -9.05 -0.10
CA GLU A 19 -3.07 -8.69 -1.52
C GLU A 19 -1.94 -7.72 -1.89
N LEU A 20 -1.75 -6.66 -1.10
CA LEU A 20 -0.71 -5.66 -1.32
C LEU A 20 0.69 -6.28 -1.32
N CYS A 21 0.95 -7.20 -0.38
CA CYS A 21 2.23 -7.90 -0.25
C CYS A 21 2.38 -9.12 -1.16
N GLY A 22 1.32 -9.57 -1.85
CA GLY A 22 1.34 -10.83 -2.62
C GLY A 22 1.56 -12.06 -1.72
N ARG A 23 1.00 -12.04 -0.51
CA ARG A 23 1.11 -13.10 0.50
C ARG A 23 -0.25 -13.73 0.79
N SER A 24 -0.25 -14.84 1.49
CA SER A 24 -1.48 -15.41 2.02
C SER A 24 -1.90 -14.71 3.31
N LYS A 25 -3.22 -14.66 3.58
CA LYS A 25 -3.77 -14.12 4.84
C LYS A 25 -3.22 -14.83 6.08
N SER A 26 -2.90 -16.12 6.00
CA SER A 26 -2.26 -16.86 7.10
C SER A 26 -0.82 -16.41 7.32
N THR A 27 -0.05 -16.15 6.27
CA THR A 27 1.30 -15.56 6.39
C THR A 27 1.24 -14.21 7.09
N ILE A 28 0.29 -13.35 6.71
CA ILE A 28 0.08 -12.06 7.36
C ILE A 28 -0.30 -12.25 8.84
N ALA A 29 -1.24 -13.15 9.16
CA ALA A 29 -1.61 -13.43 10.55
C ALA A 29 -0.42 -13.88 11.41
N HIS A 30 0.51 -14.66 10.84
CA HIS A 30 1.75 -15.04 11.53
C HIS A 30 2.66 -13.85 11.85
N TRP A 31 2.63 -12.76 11.07
CA TRP A 31 3.41 -11.55 11.37
C TRP A 31 2.97 -10.88 12.68
N PHE A 32 1.67 -10.94 12.97
CA PHE A 32 1.07 -10.30 14.14
C PHE A 32 0.82 -11.27 15.31
N SER A 33 1.06 -12.56 15.10
CA SER A 33 0.94 -13.55 16.16
C SER A 33 2.01 -13.38 17.23
N GLN A 34 1.73 -13.88 18.44
CA GLN A 34 2.65 -13.85 19.58
C GLN A 34 3.29 -15.24 19.80
N GLY A 35 4.50 -15.28 20.33
CA GLY A 35 5.18 -16.53 20.69
C GLY A 35 5.79 -17.29 19.50
N GLU A 36 5.83 -18.62 19.59
CA GLU A 36 6.57 -19.51 18.67
C GLU A 36 6.07 -19.49 17.22
N HIS A 37 4.84 -19.02 16.98
CA HIS A 37 4.26 -18.90 15.65
C HIS A 37 4.50 -17.55 14.98
N ARG A 38 5.14 -16.61 15.69
CA ARG A 38 5.49 -15.30 15.15
C ARG A 38 6.53 -15.46 14.06
N ARG A 39 6.27 -14.84 12.90
CA ARG A 39 7.23 -14.75 11.81
C ARG A 39 7.48 -13.30 11.48
N GLU A 40 8.73 -12.94 11.25
CA GLU A 40 9.02 -11.58 10.79
C GLU A 40 8.69 -11.42 9.30
N PRO A 41 8.11 -10.28 8.90
CA PRO A 41 8.00 -9.92 7.48
C PRO A 41 9.40 -9.83 6.87
N SER A 42 9.55 -10.30 5.63
CA SER A 42 10.85 -10.16 4.94
C SER A 42 11.12 -8.71 4.57
N GLU A 43 12.39 -8.36 4.35
CA GLU A 43 12.76 -7.02 3.86
C GLU A 43 12.09 -6.68 2.52
N ALA A 44 11.81 -7.68 1.67
CA ALA A 44 11.06 -7.48 0.44
C ALA A 44 9.61 -7.06 0.71
N ASP A 45 8.97 -7.63 1.74
CA ASP A 45 7.60 -7.26 2.15
C ASP A 45 7.58 -5.83 2.71
N LYS A 46 8.53 -5.49 3.59
CA LYS A 46 8.65 -4.14 4.16
C LYS A 46 8.93 -3.08 3.11
N ARG A 47 9.75 -3.41 2.09
CA ARG A 47 10.02 -2.53 0.95
C ARG A 47 8.77 -2.30 0.12
N ARG A 48 8.01 -3.36 -0.18
CA ARG A 48 6.74 -3.27 -0.90
C ARG A 48 5.74 -2.37 -0.17
N LEU A 49 5.62 -2.51 1.14
CA LEU A 49 4.78 -1.60 1.95
C LEU A 49 5.27 -0.15 1.90
N ALA A 50 6.59 0.08 1.94
CA ALA A 50 7.16 1.42 1.83
C ALA A 50 6.88 2.07 0.47
N GLU A 51 6.97 1.30 -0.63
CA GLU A 51 6.64 1.75 -1.97
C GLU A 51 5.16 2.16 -2.08
N ILE A 52 4.26 1.31 -1.58
CA ILE A 52 2.82 1.59 -1.58
C ILE A 52 2.50 2.82 -0.73
N HIS A 53 3.09 2.92 0.47
CA HIS A 53 2.92 4.09 1.33
C HIS A 53 3.35 5.38 0.63
N ALA A 54 4.53 5.40 -0.01
CA ALA A 54 4.99 6.56 -0.74
C ALA A 54 4.03 6.96 -1.88
N LEU A 55 3.53 5.99 -2.64
CA LEU A 55 2.57 6.22 -3.73
C LEU A 55 1.25 6.79 -3.21
N TRP A 56 0.68 6.20 -2.16
CA TRP A 56 -0.61 6.63 -1.62
C TRP A 56 -0.50 7.99 -0.93
N THR A 57 0.58 8.24 -0.18
CA THR A 57 0.85 9.56 0.40
C THR A 57 0.99 10.61 -0.70
N GLN A 58 1.62 10.29 -1.83
CA GLN A 58 1.66 11.21 -2.97
C GLN A 58 0.26 11.50 -3.53
N PHE A 59 -0.62 10.49 -3.63
CA PHE A 59 -2.00 10.69 -4.12
C PHE A 59 -2.86 11.54 -3.17
N GLU A 60 -2.71 11.36 -1.86
CA GLU A 60 -3.41 12.18 -0.86
C GLU A 60 -2.96 13.64 -0.90
N ASN A 61 -1.66 13.87 -1.08
CA ASN A 61 -1.08 15.20 -1.09
C ASN A 61 -1.05 15.84 -2.50
N GLU A 62 -1.58 15.17 -3.52
CA GLU A 62 -1.58 15.69 -4.88
C GLU A 62 -2.49 16.94 -4.99
N PRO A 63 -1.96 18.09 -5.46
CA PRO A 63 -2.75 19.30 -5.65
C PRO A 63 -3.90 19.08 -6.64
N ALA A 64 -5.13 19.44 -6.24
CA ALA A 64 -6.32 19.24 -7.07
C ALA A 64 -6.21 19.86 -8.47
N HIS A 65 -5.56 21.02 -8.59
CA HIS A 65 -5.38 21.68 -9.89
C HIS A 65 -4.52 20.87 -10.87
N LEU A 66 -3.54 20.10 -10.40
CA LEU A 66 -2.73 19.22 -11.26
C LEU A 66 -3.56 18.07 -11.81
N ARG A 67 -4.44 17.48 -10.99
CA ARG A 67 -5.38 16.44 -11.43
C ARG A 67 -6.31 16.94 -12.54
N GLU A 68 -6.83 18.16 -12.41
CA GLU A 68 -7.67 18.77 -13.44
C GLU A 68 -6.93 18.98 -14.76
N ILE A 69 -5.72 19.53 -14.70
CA ILE A 69 -4.87 19.74 -15.89
C ILE A 69 -4.59 18.41 -16.57
N TRP A 70 -4.24 17.38 -15.79
CA TRP A 70 -3.97 16.04 -16.31
C TRP A 70 -5.19 15.40 -16.97
N ALA A 71 -6.37 15.51 -16.35
CA ALA A 71 -7.63 15.01 -16.92
C ALA A 71 -7.94 15.68 -18.28
N ARG A 72 -7.80 17.01 -18.37
CA ARG A 72 -7.98 17.77 -19.63
C ARG A 72 -6.99 17.30 -20.71
N LYS A 73 -5.72 17.09 -20.36
CA LYS A 73 -4.70 16.59 -21.30
C LYS A 73 -5.05 15.20 -21.83
N ARG A 74 -5.46 14.28 -20.96
CA ARG A 74 -5.83 12.91 -21.33
C ARG A 74 -7.04 12.85 -22.26
N GLN A 75 -8.02 13.73 -22.05
CA GLN A 75 -9.20 13.82 -22.93
C GLN A 75 -8.85 14.26 -24.36
N ARG A 76 -7.88 15.18 -24.52
CA ARG A 76 -7.40 15.59 -25.86
C ARG A 76 -6.76 14.42 -26.60
N GLN A 77 -5.87 13.68 -25.93
CA GLN A 77 -5.16 12.53 -26.50
C GLN A 77 -6.06 11.35 -26.91
N ARG A 78 -7.31 11.27 -26.44
CA ARG A 78 -8.26 10.21 -26.83
C ARG A 78 -9.16 10.62 -27.99
N ARG A 79 -9.14 11.89 -28.39
CA ARG A 79 -9.93 12.44 -29.49
C ARG A 79 -9.16 12.50 -30.80
N ASP A 80 -7.83 12.40 -30.73
CA ASP A 80 -6.90 12.25 -31.86
C ASP A 80 -6.62 10.76 -32.11
#